data_AF-A0AAI8L800-F1
#
_entry.id   AF-A0AAI8L800-F1
#
_cell.length_a   1.000
_cell.length_b   1.000
_cell.length_c   1.000
_cell.angle_alpha   90.00
_cell.angle_beta   90.00
_cell.angle_gamma   90.00
#
_symmetry.space_group_name_H-M   'P 1'
#
loop_
_entity.id
_entity.type
_entity.pdbx_description
1 polymer ?
#
loop_
_entity_poly.entity_id
_entity_poly.type
_entity_poly.pdbx_seq_one_letter_code
_entity_poly.pdbx_strand_id
1 'polypeptide(L)'
;MADTAAPTAAMADTAPTTVMAGTAPTAAPLRSPLAGARDRLAAVTRASRGAVRLAELPFLTQLDVRLDPKGAAADAVGLALGLTLPVEPDTVVRAGELTALWLGPDEWLVVGPPGRRDMESRIREAGGDEPVSVVDVSAQRTTLLVSGPRARDLLAHGCSLDLHPRAFRAGRCAQTTLGRTQVVLVARDEPSSGFWVLVRSSFAGYLADWLVDAAVEWTGPDLLTERRQIS
;
A
#
# COMPACT_ATOMS: atom_id res chain seq x y z
N MET A 1 51.80 12.71 -69.80
CA MET A 1 50.90 12.34 -70.90
C MET A 1 49.78 11.48 -70.34
N ALA A 2 48.60 12.09 -70.18
CA ALA A 2 47.27 11.48 -70.32
C ALA A 2 46.27 12.49 -69.71
N ASP A 3 45.59 13.15 -70.62
CA ASP A 3 44.41 14.00 -70.49
C ASP A 3 43.19 13.17 -70.02
N THR A 4 42.28 13.74 -69.22
CA THR A 4 40.83 13.41 -69.22
C THR A 4 40.03 14.50 -68.50
N ALA A 5 39.00 14.96 -69.20
CA ALA A 5 38.07 16.04 -68.88
C ALA A 5 37.00 15.72 -67.80
N ALA A 6 36.47 16.81 -67.21
CA ALA A 6 35.16 17.14 -66.61
C ALA A 6 34.03 16.06 -66.57
N PRO A 7 33.00 16.10 -65.66
CA PRO A 7 32.23 17.32 -65.36
C PRO A 7 31.49 17.47 -64.00
N THR A 8 31.03 18.72 -63.80
CA THR A 8 29.79 19.24 -63.17
C THR A 8 28.98 18.32 -62.23
N ALA A 9 28.89 18.70 -60.95
CA ALA A 9 27.89 18.19 -60.01
C ALA A 9 26.89 19.30 -59.64
N ALA A 10 25.61 18.95 -59.77
CA ALA A 10 24.44 19.81 -59.62
C ALA A 10 24.15 20.20 -58.15
N MET A 11 23.56 21.38 -57.98
CA MET A 11 22.94 21.83 -56.73
C MET A 11 21.71 20.97 -56.43
N ALA A 12 21.71 20.32 -55.27
CA ALA A 12 20.53 19.68 -54.69
C ALA A 12 19.99 20.57 -53.56
N ASP A 13 18.79 21.10 -53.80
CA ASP A 13 17.95 21.82 -52.86
C ASP A 13 17.54 20.86 -51.71
N THR A 14 17.96 21.18 -50.49
CA THR A 14 17.63 20.39 -49.29
C THR A 14 16.49 21.08 -48.55
N ALA A 15 15.27 20.59 -48.73
CA ALA A 15 14.15 20.99 -47.90
C ALA A 15 14.33 20.47 -46.45
N PRO A 16 14.00 21.26 -45.42
CA PRO A 16 14.13 20.81 -44.03
C PRO A 16 13.07 19.76 -43.71
N THR A 17 13.53 18.58 -43.29
CA THR A 17 12.67 17.54 -42.69
C THR A 17 12.17 18.02 -41.33
N THR A 18 10.88 18.34 -41.24
CA THR A 18 10.19 18.56 -39.97
C THR A 18 10.19 17.28 -39.16
N VAL A 19 10.93 17.27 -38.05
CA VAL A 19 10.85 16.21 -37.04
C VAL A 19 9.52 16.36 -36.30
N MET A 20 8.58 15.45 -36.57
CA MET A 20 7.36 15.32 -35.78
C MET A 20 7.77 14.96 -34.34
N ALA A 21 7.60 15.91 -33.42
CA ALA A 21 7.75 15.67 -32.00
C ALA A 21 6.78 14.54 -31.60
N GLY A 22 7.32 13.38 -31.28
CA GLY A 22 6.55 12.29 -30.71
C GLY A 22 5.97 12.75 -29.38
N THR A 23 4.65 12.91 -29.31
CA THR A 23 3.94 13.06 -28.05
C THR A 23 4.24 11.82 -27.20
N ALA A 24 5.08 12.00 -26.17
CA ALA A 24 5.26 10.97 -25.16
C ALA A 24 3.86 10.61 -24.62
N PRO A 25 3.49 9.32 -24.54
CA PRO A 25 2.17 8.95 -24.04
C PRO A 25 2.05 9.46 -22.60
N THR A 26 1.14 10.41 -22.38
CA THR A 26 0.76 10.88 -21.07
C THR A 26 0.30 9.66 -20.27
N ALA A 27 1.11 9.21 -19.31
CA ALA A 27 0.77 8.05 -18.49
C ALA A 27 -0.61 8.29 -17.86
N ALA A 28 -1.55 7.37 -18.11
CA ALA A 28 -2.87 7.44 -17.51
C ALA A 28 -2.74 7.57 -15.99
N PRO A 29 -3.58 8.38 -15.32
CA PRO A 29 -3.48 8.57 -13.88
C PRO A 29 -3.63 7.23 -13.15
N LEU A 30 -2.75 6.99 -12.18
CA LEU A 30 -2.81 5.79 -11.34
C LEU A 30 -4.17 5.72 -10.63
N ARG A 31 -4.81 4.55 -10.69
CA ARG A 31 -6.09 4.29 -10.02
C ARG A 31 -5.88 3.33 -8.87
N SER A 32 -6.32 3.72 -7.67
CA SER A 32 -6.25 2.86 -6.50
C SER A 32 -7.32 1.76 -6.54
N PRO A 33 -7.09 0.60 -5.88
CA PRO A 33 -8.07 -0.48 -5.84
C PRO A 33 -9.44 -0.08 -5.26
N LEU A 34 -9.51 0.91 -4.36
CA LEU A 34 -10.76 1.40 -3.77
C LEU A 34 -11.24 2.75 -4.31
N ALA A 35 -10.72 3.22 -5.45
CA ALA A 35 -11.15 4.47 -6.05
C ALA A 35 -12.69 4.55 -6.23
N GLY A 36 -13.34 3.43 -6.57
CA GLY A 36 -14.80 3.37 -6.72
C GLY A 36 -15.61 3.24 -5.41
N ALA A 37 -14.95 2.97 -4.27
CA ALA A 37 -15.60 2.82 -2.97
C ALA A 37 -15.40 4.05 -2.06
N ARG A 38 -14.55 5.02 -2.45
CA ARG A 38 -14.16 6.18 -1.64
C ARG A 38 -15.34 6.92 -1.03
N ASP A 39 -16.34 7.27 -1.84
CA ASP A 39 -17.49 8.05 -1.38
C ASP A 39 -18.38 7.27 -0.42
N ARG A 40 -18.51 5.96 -0.63
CA ARG A 40 -19.27 5.06 0.26
C ARG A 40 -18.60 4.92 1.62
N LEU A 41 -17.27 4.76 1.66
CA LEU A 41 -16.50 4.72 2.91
C LEU A 41 -16.59 6.07 3.67
N ALA A 42 -16.52 7.18 2.94
CA ALA A 42 -16.70 8.52 3.51
C ALA A 42 -18.15 8.74 4.03
N ALA A 43 -19.15 8.18 3.35
CA ALA A 43 -20.55 8.24 3.78
C ALA A 43 -20.78 7.53 5.12
N VAL A 44 -20.20 6.34 5.33
CA VAL A 44 -20.21 5.64 6.63
C VAL A 44 -19.61 6.51 7.73
N THR A 45 -18.49 7.16 7.42
CA THR A 45 -17.82 8.05 8.38
C THR A 45 -18.71 9.22 8.80
N ARG A 46 -19.40 9.85 7.84
CA ARG A 46 -20.34 10.95 8.12
C ARG A 46 -21.58 10.47 8.86
N ALA A 47 -22.21 9.40 8.40
CA ALA A 47 -23.44 8.86 8.97
C ALA A 47 -23.27 8.40 10.42
N SER A 48 -22.12 7.77 10.74
CA SER A 48 -21.78 7.38 12.12
C SER A 48 -21.24 8.53 12.98
N ARG A 49 -21.20 9.76 12.46
CA ARG A 49 -20.64 10.95 13.13
C ARG A 49 -19.21 10.72 13.63
N GLY A 50 -18.42 9.93 12.88
CA GLY A 50 -17.04 9.59 13.21
C GLY A 50 -16.86 8.51 14.28
N ALA A 51 -17.94 7.84 14.73
CA ALA A 51 -17.85 6.66 15.58
C ALA A 51 -17.09 5.52 14.86
N VAL A 52 -17.32 5.40 13.55
CA VAL A 52 -16.55 4.59 12.62
C VAL A 52 -15.96 5.53 11.57
N ARG A 53 -14.67 5.40 11.28
CA ARG A 53 -13.98 6.15 10.23
C ARG A 53 -13.33 5.16 9.27
N LEU A 54 -13.67 5.28 8.00
CA LEU A 54 -13.18 4.42 6.93
C LEU A 54 -12.58 5.27 5.81
N ALA A 55 -11.36 4.94 5.41
CA ALA A 55 -10.71 5.56 4.25
C ALA A 55 -9.70 4.59 3.64
N GLU A 56 -9.46 4.70 2.33
CA GLU A 56 -8.26 4.12 1.72
C GLU A 56 -7.05 5.03 1.99
N LEU A 57 -5.91 4.43 2.26
CA LEU A 57 -4.58 5.04 2.20
C LEU A 57 -3.89 4.50 0.95
N PRO A 58 -4.10 5.12 -0.23
CA PRO A 58 -3.68 4.53 -1.49
C PRO A 58 -2.18 4.71 -1.72
N PHE A 59 -1.62 3.83 -2.56
CA PHE A 59 -0.27 3.95 -3.13
C PHE A 59 0.88 3.96 -2.13
N LEU A 60 0.68 3.49 -0.89
CA LEU A 60 1.78 3.26 0.04
C LEU A 60 2.81 2.33 -0.60
N THR A 61 4.09 2.69 -0.50
CA THR A 61 5.17 1.81 -0.89
C THR A 61 5.20 0.63 0.08
N GLN A 62 5.22 -0.60 -0.44
CA GLN A 62 5.27 -1.82 0.35
C GLN A 62 6.34 -2.73 -0.23
N LEU A 63 7.36 -3.06 0.57
CA LEU A 63 8.41 -3.99 0.19
C LEU A 63 8.31 -5.25 1.04
N ASP A 64 8.24 -6.39 0.37
CA ASP A 64 8.45 -7.70 1.00
C ASP A 64 9.95 -7.92 1.14
N VAL A 65 10.41 -8.12 2.38
CA VAL A 65 11.83 -8.27 2.71
C VAL A 65 12.00 -9.61 3.40
N ARG A 66 12.91 -10.44 2.88
CA ARG A 66 13.30 -11.71 3.50
C ARG A 66 14.81 -11.79 3.68
N LEU A 67 15.23 -12.12 4.90
CA LEU A 67 16.64 -12.26 5.30
C LEU A 67 16.73 -13.06 6.61
N ASP A 68 17.91 -13.60 6.93
CA ASP A 68 18.14 -14.21 8.24
C ASP A 68 18.21 -13.11 9.32
N PRO A 69 17.31 -13.09 10.34
CA PRO A 69 17.33 -12.09 11.41
C PRO A 69 18.60 -12.12 12.27
N LYS A 70 19.40 -13.19 12.19
CA LYS A 70 20.68 -13.34 12.90
C LYS A 70 21.89 -13.04 12.02
N GLY A 71 21.67 -12.81 10.72
CA GLY A 71 22.72 -12.51 9.76
C GLY A 71 23.14 -11.03 9.80
N ALA A 72 24.33 -10.73 9.29
CA ALA A 72 24.87 -9.36 9.22
C ALA A 72 23.97 -8.42 8.39
N ALA A 73 23.22 -8.96 7.42
CA ALA A 73 22.28 -8.21 6.60
C ALA A 73 21.15 -7.57 7.41
N ALA A 74 20.69 -8.18 8.51
CA ALA A 74 19.57 -7.66 9.28
C ALA A 74 19.88 -6.26 9.87
N ASP A 75 21.06 -6.12 10.48
CA ASP A 75 21.52 -4.86 11.05
C ASP A 75 21.85 -3.84 9.97
N ALA A 76 22.50 -4.26 8.88
CA ALA A 76 22.85 -3.38 7.77
C ALA A 76 21.61 -2.81 7.07
N VAL A 77 20.61 -3.66 6.78
CA VAL A 77 19.32 -3.24 6.21
C VAL A 77 18.57 -2.34 7.19
N GLY A 78 18.56 -2.68 8.47
CA GLY A 78 17.94 -1.85 9.50
C GLY A 78 18.54 -0.46 9.57
N LEU A 79 19.88 -0.37 9.58
CA LEU A 79 20.60 0.90 9.54
C LEU A 79 20.31 1.70 8.26
N ALA A 80 20.32 1.02 7.10
CA ALA A 80 20.05 1.65 5.82
C ALA A 80 18.63 2.21 5.72
N LEU A 81 17.65 1.58 6.39
CA LEU A 81 16.26 2.07 6.47
C LEU A 81 16.03 3.04 7.63
N GLY A 82 16.95 3.11 8.59
CA GLY A 82 16.77 3.87 9.83
C GLY A 82 15.72 3.26 10.76
N LEU A 83 15.53 1.94 10.72
CA LEU A 83 14.58 1.21 11.56
C LEU A 83 15.16 -0.14 11.99
N THR A 84 14.83 -0.61 13.19
CA THR A 84 15.15 -1.99 13.60
C THR A 84 14.05 -2.92 13.12
N LEU A 85 14.40 -4.01 12.44
CA LEU A 85 13.41 -5.01 12.05
C LEU A 85 12.86 -5.70 13.32
N PRO A 86 11.52 -5.79 13.50
CA PRO A 86 10.96 -6.51 14.64
C PRO A 86 11.36 -7.98 14.59
N VAL A 87 11.78 -8.56 15.71
CA VAL A 87 12.10 -10.01 15.81
C VAL A 87 11.11 -10.79 16.68
N GLU A 88 10.27 -10.08 17.43
CA GLU A 88 9.17 -10.68 18.18
C GLU A 88 7.98 -10.92 17.23
N PRO A 89 7.37 -12.12 17.24
CA PRO A 89 6.20 -12.40 16.41
C PRO A 89 5.08 -11.38 16.59
N ASP A 90 4.38 -11.07 15.50
CA ASP A 90 3.19 -10.21 15.49
C ASP A 90 3.46 -8.79 16.02
N THR A 91 4.68 -8.27 15.84
CA THR A 91 5.06 -6.91 16.26
C THR A 91 5.40 -5.99 15.10
N VAL A 92 5.33 -4.69 15.38
CA VAL A 92 5.53 -3.60 14.44
C VAL A 92 6.53 -2.62 15.01
N VAL A 93 7.53 -2.27 14.19
CA VAL A 93 8.44 -1.15 14.48
C VAL A 93 8.10 0.01 13.55
N ARG A 94 8.08 1.22 14.11
CA ARG A 94 7.90 2.47 13.36
C ARG A 94 9.09 3.37 13.58
N ALA A 95 9.63 3.92 12.50
CA ALA A 95 10.69 4.92 12.54
C ALA A 95 10.48 5.94 11.42
N GLY A 96 10.31 7.22 11.79
CA GLY A 96 9.89 8.25 10.85
C GLY A 96 8.58 7.87 10.16
N GLU A 97 8.60 7.85 8.82
CA GLU A 97 7.45 7.46 7.99
C GLU A 97 7.42 5.98 7.61
N LEU A 98 8.41 5.19 8.05
CA LEU A 98 8.49 3.77 7.77
C LEU A 98 7.85 2.95 8.89
N THR A 99 7.20 1.87 8.50
CA THR A 99 6.60 0.88 9.38
C THR A 99 7.03 -0.50 8.92
N ALA A 100 7.76 -1.24 9.75
CA ALA A 100 8.11 -2.64 9.49
C ALA A 100 7.14 -3.55 10.25
N LEU A 101 6.48 -4.46 9.53
CA LEU A 101 5.57 -5.47 10.07
C LEU A 101 6.29 -6.81 10.08
N TRP A 102 6.29 -7.50 11.22
CA TRP A 102 6.71 -8.90 11.27
C TRP A 102 5.64 -9.78 10.61
N LEU A 103 6.02 -10.59 9.62
CA LEU A 103 5.14 -11.57 8.96
C LEU A 103 5.61 -13.02 9.17
N GLY A 104 6.90 -13.22 9.40
CA GLY A 104 7.47 -14.53 9.69
C GLY A 104 8.87 -14.45 10.27
N PRO A 105 9.46 -15.58 10.67
CA PRO A 105 10.79 -15.62 11.28
C PRO A 105 11.90 -14.99 10.43
N ASP A 106 11.73 -14.99 9.11
CA ASP A 106 12.65 -14.43 8.11
C ASP A 106 11.93 -13.50 7.11
N GLU A 107 10.75 -12.98 7.45
CA GLU A 107 9.88 -12.22 6.52
C GLU A 107 9.27 -10.98 7.18
N TRP A 108 9.41 -9.84 6.51
CA TRP A 108 8.86 -8.55 6.92
C TRP A 108 8.19 -7.84 5.76
N LEU A 109 7.13 -7.09 6.07
CA LEU A 109 6.59 -6.08 5.16
C LEU A 109 7.01 -4.70 5.63
N VAL A 110 7.83 -4.01 4.84
CA VAL A 110 8.21 -2.63 5.09
C VAL A 110 7.29 -1.70 4.31
N VAL A 111 6.52 -0.89 5.03
CA VAL A 111 5.56 0.07 4.50
C VAL A 111 6.10 1.49 4.64
N GLY A 112 6.04 2.27 3.58
CA GLY A 112 6.48 3.67 3.54
C GLY A 112 5.51 4.57 2.77
N PRO A 113 5.78 5.88 2.72
CA PRO A 113 4.97 6.82 1.97
C PRO A 113 5.00 6.50 0.47
N PRO A 114 4.02 6.98 -0.32
CA PRO A 114 4.00 6.75 -1.76
C PRO A 114 5.25 7.22 -2.48
N GLY A 115 5.69 6.46 -3.49
CA GLY A 115 6.76 6.87 -4.40
C GLY A 115 8.18 6.62 -3.90
N ARG A 116 8.37 5.85 -2.83
CA ARG A 116 9.69 5.49 -2.28
C ARG A 116 10.40 4.40 -3.07
N ARG A 117 10.67 4.69 -4.34
CA ARG A 117 11.33 3.79 -5.30
C ARG A 117 12.79 3.48 -4.94
N ASP A 118 13.40 4.31 -4.10
CA ASP A 118 14.78 4.16 -3.61
C ASP A 118 14.94 3.03 -2.58
N MET A 119 13.85 2.62 -1.92
CA MET A 119 13.96 1.70 -0.78
C MET A 119 14.43 0.30 -1.20
N GLU A 120 14.00 -0.21 -2.36
CA GLU A 120 14.42 -1.52 -2.82
C GLU A 120 15.93 -1.57 -3.07
N SER A 121 16.48 -0.59 -3.79
CA SER A 121 17.91 -0.54 -4.08
C SER A 121 18.73 -0.36 -2.80
N ARG A 122 18.27 0.48 -1.86
CA ARG A 122 18.92 0.66 -0.56
C ARG A 122 19.01 -0.63 0.26
N ILE A 123 17.94 -1.43 0.27
CA ILE A 123 17.92 -2.73 0.98
C ILE A 123 18.90 -3.69 0.29
N ARG A 124 18.90 -3.75 -1.04
CA ARG A 124 19.78 -4.61 -1.82
C ARG A 124 21.25 -4.24 -1.63
N GLU A 125 21.58 -2.95 -1.67
CA GLU A 125 22.92 -2.43 -1.43
C GLU A 125 23.39 -2.70 0.00
N ALA A 126 22.52 -2.52 0.99
CA ALA A 126 22.84 -2.80 2.39
C ALA A 126 23.05 -4.29 2.68
N GLY A 127 22.34 -5.17 1.96
CA GLY A 127 22.54 -6.62 2.06
C GLY A 127 23.89 -7.09 1.52
N GLY A 128 24.48 -6.37 0.56
CA GLY A 128 25.76 -6.76 -0.04
C GLY A 128 25.68 -8.17 -0.65
N ASP A 129 26.61 -9.05 -0.26
CA ASP A 129 26.68 -10.44 -0.71
C ASP A 129 25.85 -11.41 0.16
N GLU A 130 25.19 -10.92 1.22
CA GLU A 130 24.36 -11.76 2.10
C GLU A 130 23.04 -12.15 1.42
N PRO A 131 22.44 -13.30 1.80
CA PRO A 131 21.14 -13.72 1.27
C PRO A 131 19.99 -12.78 1.69
N VAL A 132 19.65 -11.82 0.83
CA VAL A 132 18.52 -10.91 1.00
C VAL A 132 17.61 -10.96 -0.23
N SER A 133 16.32 -11.18 0.01
CA SER A 133 15.26 -10.98 -0.99
C SER A 133 14.50 -9.71 -0.67
N VAL A 134 14.35 -8.82 -1.66
CA VAL A 134 13.50 -7.64 -1.56
C VAL A 134 12.66 -7.54 -2.83
N VAL A 135 11.35 -7.35 -2.66
CA VAL A 135 10.39 -7.27 -3.77
C VAL A 135 9.42 -6.11 -3.52
N ASP A 136 9.25 -5.23 -4.50
CA ASP A 136 8.17 -4.24 -4.49
C ASP A 136 6.81 -4.93 -4.67
N VAL A 137 6.00 -4.88 -3.61
CA VAL A 137 4.63 -5.41 -3.55
C VAL A 137 3.60 -4.30 -3.34
N SER A 138 3.93 -3.04 -3.66
CA SER A 138 3.08 -1.86 -3.45
C SER A 138 1.72 -1.96 -4.16
N ALA A 139 1.64 -2.67 -5.29
CA ALA A 139 0.39 -2.91 -6.01
C ALA A 139 -0.35 -4.19 -5.55
N GLN A 140 0.28 -5.05 -4.74
CA GLN A 140 -0.28 -6.33 -4.31
C GLN A 140 -1.41 -6.14 -3.28
N ARG A 141 -1.32 -5.10 -2.45
CA ARG A 141 -2.30 -4.73 -1.41
C ARG A 141 -2.63 -3.26 -1.47
N THR A 142 -3.87 -2.93 -1.12
CA THR A 142 -4.21 -1.57 -0.67
C THR A 142 -4.38 -1.57 0.84
N THR A 143 -4.31 -0.37 1.44
CA THR A 143 -4.45 -0.17 2.88
C THR A 143 -5.73 0.57 3.17
N LEU A 144 -6.58 -0.02 4.00
CA LEU A 144 -7.75 0.64 4.60
C LEU A 144 -7.38 1.15 5.99
N LEU A 145 -7.67 2.42 6.26
CA LEU A 145 -7.72 2.95 7.61
C LEU A 145 -9.11 2.67 8.19
N VAL A 146 -9.15 1.97 9.31
CA VAL A 146 -10.35 1.75 10.14
C VAL A 146 -10.10 2.36 11.52
N SER A 147 -10.75 3.47 11.83
CA SER A 147 -10.55 4.19 13.09
C SER A 147 -11.87 4.68 13.70
N GLY A 148 -11.77 5.38 14.83
CA GLY A 148 -12.91 5.82 15.62
C GLY A 148 -13.24 4.89 16.80
N PRO A 149 -14.05 5.35 17.77
CA PRO A 149 -14.39 4.61 18.98
C PRO A 149 -14.97 3.21 18.75
N ARG A 150 -15.62 2.97 17.60
CA ARG A 150 -16.24 1.69 17.24
C ARG A 150 -15.41 0.86 16.27
N ALA A 151 -14.15 1.22 16.00
CA ALA A 151 -13.30 0.49 15.07
C ALA A 151 -13.09 -0.98 15.48
N ARG A 152 -12.87 -1.24 16.78
CA ARG A 152 -12.72 -2.61 17.30
C ARG A 152 -14.02 -3.41 17.15
N ASP A 153 -15.15 -2.81 17.53
CA ASP A 153 -16.47 -3.42 17.42
C ASP A 153 -16.80 -3.79 15.96
N LEU A 154 -16.53 -2.88 15.01
CA LEU A 154 -16.70 -3.12 13.58
C LEU A 154 -15.85 -4.30 13.10
N LEU A 155 -14.56 -4.33 13.43
CA LEU A 155 -13.67 -5.41 12.98
C LEU A 155 -14.04 -6.76 13.62
N ALA A 156 -14.53 -6.76 14.85
CA ALA A 156 -14.95 -7.97 15.57
C ALA A 156 -16.14 -8.68 14.90
N HIS A 157 -16.91 -8.02 14.03
CA HIS A 157 -17.99 -8.65 13.25
C HIS A 157 -17.49 -9.76 12.31
N GLY A 158 -16.22 -9.71 11.90
CA GLY A 158 -15.69 -10.64 10.89
C GLY A 158 -14.24 -11.05 11.10
N CYS A 159 -13.62 -10.65 12.21
CA CYS A 159 -12.27 -11.05 12.59
C CYS A 159 -12.30 -11.99 13.79
N SER A 160 -11.62 -13.12 13.70
CA SER A 160 -11.52 -14.10 14.79
C SER A 160 -10.46 -13.75 15.84
N LEU A 161 -9.61 -12.75 15.57
CA LEU A 161 -8.56 -12.32 16.49
C LEU A 161 -9.18 -11.65 17.72
N ASP A 162 -8.59 -11.87 18.90
CA ASP A 162 -8.94 -11.10 20.10
C ASP A 162 -8.48 -9.64 19.93
N LEU A 163 -9.42 -8.77 19.55
CA LEU A 163 -9.19 -7.34 19.38
C LEU A 163 -9.34 -6.56 20.69
N HIS A 164 -9.37 -7.20 21.86
CA HIS A 164 -9.39 -6.49 23.12
C HIS A 164 -8.11 -5.63 23.28
N PRO A 165 -8.18 -4.39 23.81
CA PRO A 165 -7.02 -3.50 23.93
C PRO A 165 -5.83 -4.09 24.71
N ARG A 166 -6.06 -5.08 25.59
CA ARG A 166 -4.97 -5.78 26.30
C ARG A 166 -4.23 -6.79 25.42
N ALA A 167 -4.93 -7.43 24.49
CA ALA A 167 -4.37 -8.46 23.61
C ALA A 167 -3.77 -7.83 22.34
N PHE A 168 -4.55 -7.00 21.63
CA PHE A 168 -4.16 -6.41 20.35
C PHE A 168 -4.06 -4.87 20.46
N ARG A 169 -2.98 -4.43 21.10
CA ARG A 169 -2.62 -3.01 21.32
C ARG A 169 -1.75 -2.47 20.18
N ALA A 170 -1.56 -1.15 20.15
CA ALA A 170 -0.64 -0.53 19.20
C ALA A 170 0.76 -1.17 19.26
N GLY A 171 1.40 -1.27 18.09
CA GLY A 171 2.67 -2.00 17.95
C GLY A 171 2.49 -3.49 17.67
N ARG A 172 1.24 -3.98 17.58
CA ARG A 172 0.93 -5.34 17.13
C ARG A 172 0.44 -5.35 15.67
N CYS A 173 0.81 -6.40 14.96
CA CYS A 173 0.20 -6.77 13.69
C CYS A 173 -0.14 -8.26 13.68
N ALA A 174 -1.00 -8.70 12.78
CA ALA A 174 -1.28 -10.11 12.59
C ALA A 174 -1.77 -10.37 11.16
N GLN A 175 -1.35 -11.50 10.59
CA GLN A 175 -2.02 -12.09 9.45
C GLN A 175 -3.28 -12.81 9.93
N THR A 176 -4.44 -12.38 9.47
CA THR A 176 -5.73 -12.93 9.91
C THR A 176 -6.78 -12.84 8.82
N THR A 177 -7.98 -13.34 9.10
CA THR A 177 -9.14 -13.15 8.23
C THR A 177 -10.04 -12.03 8.74
N LEU A 178 -10.60 -11.26 7.81
CA LEU A 178 -11.63 -10.26 8.06
C LEU A 178 -12.70 -10.40 6.98
N GLY A 179 -13.95 -10.63 7.39
CA GLY A 179 -15.05 -10.82 6.45
C GLY A 179 -14.78 -11.96 5.47
N ARG A 180 -14.13 -13.04 5.90
CA ARG A 180 -13.68 -14.17 5.03
C ARG A 180 -12.59 -13.84 4.00
N THR A 181 -11.88 -12.72 4.13
CA THR A 181 -10.70 -12.38 3.31
C THR A 181 -9.43 -12.33 4.13
N GLN A 182 -8.31 -12.74 3.55
CA GLN A 182 -7.00 -12.62 4.20
C GLN A 182 -6.57 -11.15 4.24
N VAL A 183 -6.17 -10.69 5.42
CA VAL A 183 -5.65 -9.35 5.66
C VAL A 183 -4.38 -9.40 6.51
N VAL A 184 -3.58 -8.34 6.45
CA VAL A 184 -2.66 -7.99 7.54
C VAL A 184 -3.31 -6.87 8.32
N LEU A 185 -3.60 -7.13 9.59
CA LEU A 185 -4.17 -6.15 10.51
C LEU A 185 -3.04 -5.52 11.32
N VAL A 186 -3.02 -4.19 11.44
CA VAL A 186 -1.99 -3.45 12.18
C VAL A 186 -2.64 -2.48 13.14
N ALA A 187 -2.40 -2.63 14.44
CA ALA A 187 -2.88 -1.71 15.46
C ALA A 187 -1.99 -0.45 15.52
N ARG A 188 -2.64 0.72 15.61
CA ARG A 188 -2.01 2.04 15.61
C ARG A 188 -2.47 2.84 16.84
N ASP A 189 -1.59 3.69 17.33
CA ASP A 189 -1.86 4.61 18.44
C ASP A 189 -2.05 6.05 17.94
N GLU A 190 -2.37 6.96 18.85
CA GLU A 190 -2.43 8.41 18.62
C GLU A 190 -1.16 8.96 17.93
N PRO A 191 -1.28 10.00 17.09
CA PRO A 191 -2.50 10.75 16.74
C PRO A 191 -3.38 10.03 15.70
N SER A 192 -3.06 8.78 15.36
CA SER A 192 -3.72 8.00 14.30
C SER A 192 -4.26 6.68 14.84
N SER A 193 -4.93 6.73 15.99
CA SER A 193 -5.49 5.56 16.65
C SER A 193 -6.44 4.80 15.72
N GLY A 194 -6.39 3.47 15.79
CA GLY A 194 -7.18 2.58 14.92
C GLY A 194 -6.33 1.51 14.26
N PHE A 195 -6.71 1.11 13.06
CA PHE A 195 -6.14 -0.03 12.36
C PHE A 195 -5.79 0.30 10.93
N TRP A 196 -4.64 -0.19 10.47
CA TRP A 196 -4.47 -0.47 9.05
C TRP A 196 -4.95 -1.89 8.77
N VAL A 197 -5.74 -2.02 7.72
CA VAL A 197 -6.19 -3.30 7.18
C VAL A 197 -5.62 -3.39 5.77
N LEU A 198 -4.52 -4.13 5.62
CA LEU A 198 -3.89 -4.36 4.32
C LEU A 198 -4.56 -5.57 3.69
N VAL A 199 -5.23 -5.35 2.56
CA VAL A 199 -5.98 -6.38 1.83
C VAL A 199 -5.43 -6.48 0.42
N ARG A 200 -5.38 -7.70 -0.12
CA ARG A 200 -5.03 -7.90 -1.54
C ARG A 200 -5.92 -7.03 -2.44
N SER A 201 -5.32 -6.38 -3.43
CA SER A 201 -6.02 -5.46 -4.35
C SER A 201 -7.24 -6.11 -5.02
N SER A 202 -7.18 -7.40 -5.35
CA SER A 202 -8.29 -8.17 -5.93
C SER A 202 -9.49 -8.36 -5.01
N PHE A 203 -9.30 -8.26 -3.68
CA PHE A 203 -10.34 -8.42 -2.66
C PHE A 203 -10.77 -7.09 -2.04
N ALA A 204 -10.14 -5.98 -2.43
CA ALA A 204 -10.37 -4.68 -1.81
C ALA A 204 -11.83 -4.24 -1.92
N GLY A 205 -12.42 -4.30 -3.12
CA GLY A 205 -13.83 -3.94 -3.33
C GLY A 205 -14.79 -4.75 -2.46
N TYR A 206 -14.58 -6.08 -2.39
CA TYR A 206 -15.35 -6.95 -1.52
C TYR A 206 -15.24 -6.54 -0.04
N LEU A 207 -14.02 -6.30 0.45
CA LEU A 207 -13.83 -5.93 1.85
C LEU A 207 -14.44 -4.56 2.17
N ALA A 208 -14.39 -3.62 1.22
CA ALA A 208 -15.06 -2.33 1.38
C ALA A 208 -16.59 -2.47 1.45
N ASP A 209 -17.19 -3.32 0.60
CA ASP A 209 -18.62 -3.63 0.67
C ASP A 209 -18.99 -4.26 2.03
N TRP A 210 -18.17 -5.20 2.51
CA TRP A 210 -18.36 -5.84 3.81
C TRP A 210 -18.26 -4.85 4.98
N LEU A 211 -17.27 -3.94 4.96
CA LEU A 211 -17.12 -2.91 6.00
C LEU A 211 -18.29 -1.92 6.01
N VAL A 212 -18.82 -1.56 4.84
CA VAL A 212 -20.00 -0.68 4.75
C VAL A 212 -21.24 -1.38 5.33
N ASP A 213 -21.42 -2.65 5.03
CA ASP A 213 -22.54 -3.47 5.56
C ASP A 213 -22.42 -3.66 7.09
N ALA A 214 -21.24 -4.03 7.58
CA ALA A 214 -20.98 -4.21 9.00
C ALA A 214 -21.12 -2.90 9.81
N ALA A 215 -20.98 -1.73 9.17
CA ALA A 215 -21.11 -0.44 9.85
C ALA A 215 -22.56 0.02 10.05
N VAL A 216 -23.56 -0.69 9.50
CA VAL A 216 -24.98 -0.29 9.54
C VAL A 216 -25.49 -0.05 10.97
N GLU A 217 -24.98 -0.79 11.95
CA GLU A 217 -25.32 -0.62 13.38
C GLU A 217 -25.12 0.82 13.88
N TRP A 218 -24.11 1.53 13.36
CA TRP A 218 -23.75 2.88 13.80
C TRP A 218 -24.17 4.00 12.85
N THR A 219 -24.67 3.67 11.66
CA THR A 219 -25.08 4.68 10.67
C THR A 219 -26.58 4.98 10.69
N GLY A 220 -27.38 4.20 11.43
CA GLY A 220 -28.85 4.33 11.45
C GLY A 220 -29.52 3.87 10.14
N PRO A 221 -30.87 3.89 10.06
CA PRO A 221 -31.63 3.36 8.93
C PRO A 221 -31.45 4.12 7.60
N ASP A 222 -30.84 5.31 7.60
CA ASP A 222 -30.79 6.20 6.43
C ASP A 222 -29.93 5.67 5.26
N LEU A 223 -28.96 4.77 5.48
CA LEU A 223 -28.14 4.21 4.39
C LEU A 223 -28.81 3.06 3.61
N LEU A 224 -29.88 2.46 4.16
CA LEU A 224 -30.59 1.36 3.48
C LEU A 224 -31.60 1.86 2.44
N THR A 225 -32.03 3.12 2.54
CA THR A 225 -33.07 3.70 1.69
C THR A 225 -32.58 3.97 0.27
N GLU A 226 -31.30 4.33 0.09
CA GLU A 226 -30.74 4.62 -1.24
C GLU A 226 -30.57 3.38 -2.14
N ARG A 227 -30.52 2.16 -1.58
CA ARG A 227 -30.47 0.91 -2.37
C ARG A 227 -31.80 0.53 -3.02
N ARG A 228 -32.93 1.16 -2.65
CA ARG A 228 -34.26 0.84 -3.20
C ARG A 228 -34.73 1.77 -4.32
N GLN A 229 -33.98 2.84 -4.62
CA GLN A 229 -34.38 3.81 -5.66
C GLN A 229 -33.61 3.66 -6.98
N ILE A 230 -32.69 2.69 -7.07
CA ILE A 230 -31.99 2.35 -8.32
C ILE A 230 -32.36 0.91 -8.68
N SER A 231 -33.61 0.71 -9.10
CA SER A 231 -34.06 -0.47 -9.84
C SER A 231 -35.14 -0.09 -10.82
#